data_AF-A0A962V6G6-F1
#
_entry.id   AF-A0A962V6G6-F1
#
_cell.length_a   1.000
_cell.length_b   1.000
_cell.length_c   1.000
_cell.angle_alpha   90.00
_cell.angle_beta   90.00
_cell.angle_gamma   90.00
#
_symmetry.space_group_name_H-M   'P 1'
#
loop_
_entity.id
_entity.type
_entity.pdbx_description
1 polymer ?
#
loop_
_entity_poly.entity_id
_entity_poly.type
_entity_poly.pdbx_seq_one_letter_code
_entity_poly.pdbx_strand_id
1 'polypeptide(L)'
;VADDYVTAARIVGLYPLFSIPVRAGIKNLHAEFRQRFALPLEQLPVLGEVLRYQPEQAPPAPQTASVPLKRDQLGIPRPDPQQLQALLLRHAPVWEIDVAAAYDRPGRPVWRSPDGAQPVPTVDTSKALTFYYPSYSWWQGQPVLQLNYLIWFDQRPLEGPFDILGGALDGVLWRVTLGPDQQPLLYDSIHACGCYHLFFPTPALRLRATALQLPEPPLAAQTAPILHAGQRPVIRLASATHYLERFYAETAASSETTQTYQLLDYAALYQTPSDKSTNGKSANRNLFNAEGLVSGTERAERLLLWPLGVAEPGAMRERGRHAVAFVGRRHFDDADLLDTLFEPAD
;
A
#
# COMPACT_ATOMS: atom_id res chain seq x y z
N VAL A 1 15.17 9.47 7.99
CA VAL A 1 14.12 9.48 9.04
C VAL A 1 14.62 8.63 10.19
N ALA A 2 14.23 8.90 11.44
CA ALA A 2 14.62 8.04 12.57
C ALA A 2 13.95 6.67 12.43
N ASP A 3 14.64 5.61 12.84
CA ASP A 3 14.14 4.25 12.74
C ASP A 3 12.80 4.07 13.49
N ASP A 4 11.78 3.53 12.80
CA ASP A 4 10.47 3.18 13.36
C ASP A 4 10.46 1.98 14.32
N TYR A 5 11.62 1.36 14.57
CA TYR A 5 11.82 0.33 15.59
C TYR A 5 12.41 0.90 16.89
N VAL A 6 11.59 0.95 17.93
CA VAL A 6 11.93 1.36 19.29
C VAL A 6 12.74 0.25 20.00
N THR A 7 14.06 0.37 19.98
CA THR A 7 14.98 -0.62 20.59
C THR A 7 14.71 -0.83 22.08
N ALA A 8 14.41 0.23 22.83
CA ALA A 8 14.11 0.11 24.26
C ALA A 8 12.88 -0.78 24.53
N ALA A 9 11.83 -0.68 23.70
CA ALA A 9 10.65 -1.51 23.79
C ALA A 9 10.98 -3.00 23.56
N ARG A 10 11.88 -3.31 22.62
CA ARG A 10 12.35 -4.69 22.38
C ARG A 10 13.11 -5.28 23.57
N ILE A 11 13.92 -4.47 24.23
CA ILE A 11 14.68 -4.89 25.41
C ILE A 11 13.72 -5.15 26.58
N VAL A 12 12.89 -4.15 26.92
CA VAL A 12 11.96 -4.23 28.06
C VAL A 12 10.87 -5.28 27.83
N GLY A 13 10.39 -5.40 26.60
CA GLY A 13 9.35 -6.35 26.21
C GLY A 13 9.83 -7.79 26.02
N LEU A 14 11.11 -8.10 26.26
CA LEU A 14 11.66 -9.45 26.05
C LEU A 14 11.44 -9.97 24.62
N TYR A 15 11.78 -9.16 23.62
CA TYR A 15 11.59 -9.42 22.19
C TYR A 15 11.84 -10.87 21.75
N PRO A 16 12.94 -11.57 22.16
CA PRO A 16 13.18 -12.93 21.72
C PRO A 16 12.02 -13.90 22.04
N LEU A 17 11.37 -13.74 23.19
CA LEU A 17 10.26 -14.60 23.62
C LEU A 17 8.98 -14.29 22.83
N PHE A 18 8.64 -13.00 22.71
CA PHE A 18 7.45 -12.56 21.96
C PHE A 18 7.56 -12.79 20.46
N SER A 19 8.78 -12.85 19.91
CA SER A 19 8.98 -13.11 18.49
C SER A 19 8.56 -14.53 18.07
N ILE A 20 8.54 -15.50 18.98
CA ILE A 20 8.21 -16.90 18.67
C ILE A 20 6.74 -17.08 18.24
N PRO A 21 5.73 -16.68 19.05
CA PRO A 21 4.33 -16.81 18.63
C PRO A 21 4.00 -15.93 17.42
N VAL A 22 4.62 -14.76 17.29
CA VAL A 22 4.42 -13.85 16.15
C VAL A 22 4.93 -14.50 14.86
N ARG A 23 6.10 -15.15 14.86
CA ARG A 23 6.60 -15.92 13.70
C ARG A 23 5.61 -17.00 13.26
N ALA A 24 4.99 -17.70 14.21
CA ALA A 24 3.96 -18.70 13.91
C ALA A 24 2.71 -18.06 13.27
N GLY A 25 2.25 -16.93 13.82
CA GLY A 25 1.15 -16.14 13.25
C GLY A 25 1.43 -15.68 11.81
N ILE A 26 2.61 -15.13 11.55
CA ILE A 26 3.04 -14.73 10.21
C ILE A 26 3.07 -15.93 9.25
N LYS A 27 3.56 -17.09 9.70
CA LYS A 27 3.57 -18.30 8.86
C LYS A 27 2.15 -18.73 8.47
N ASN A 28 1.20 -18.65 9.39
CA ASN A 28 -0.20 -18.97 9.12
C ASN A 28 -0.83 -17.95 8.16
N LEU A 29 -0.62 -16.65 8.41
CA LEU A 29 -1.07 -15.58 7.52
C LEU A 29 -0.51 -15.75 6.09
N HIS A 30 0.77 -16.12 5.95
CA HIS A 30 1.37 -16.42 4.65
C HIS A 30 0.76 -17.66 3.99
N ALA A 31 0.36 -18.67 4.77
CA ALA A 31 -0.34 -19.83 4.23
C ALA A 31 -1.74 -19.45 3.73
N GLU A 32 -2.47 -18.63 4.48
CA GLU A 32 -3.79 -18.11 4.11
C GLU A 32 -3.74 -17.28 2.83
N PHE A 33 -2.78 -16.36 2.71
CA PHE A 33 -2.59 -15.61 1.47
C PHE A 33 -2.26 -16.54 0.31
N ARG A 34 -1.30 -17.46 0.45
CA ARG A 34 -1.00 -18.41 -0.64
C ARG A 34 -2.22 -19.22 -1.07
N GLN A 35 -3.06 -19.66 -0.12
CA GLN A 35 -4.31 -20.36 -0.43
C GLN A 35 -5.27 -19.45 -1.20
N ARG A 36 -5.45 -18.20 -0.77
CA ARG A 36 -6.31 -17.20 -1.45
C ARG A 36 -5.85 -16.94 -2.88
N PHE A 37 -4.55 -16.70 -3.08
CA PHE A 37 -3.96 -16.44 -4.40
C PHE A 37 -3.96 -17.68 -5.31
N ALA A 38 -4.03 -18.88 -4.74
CA ALA A 38 -4.14 -20.12 -5.51
C ALA A 38 -5.56 -20.40 -6.05
N LEU A 39 -6.60 -19.76 -5.49
CA LEU A 39 -7.96 -19.89 -6.01
C LEU A 39 -8.06 -19.31 -7.43
N PRO A 40 -8.87 -19.88 -8.34
CA PRO A 40 -9.25 -19.19 -9.56
C PRO A 40 -9.97 -17.87 -9.25
N LEU A 41 -9.86 -16.88 -10.15
CA LEU A 41 -10.41 -15.53 -9.92
C LEU A 41 -11.92 -15.59 -9.67
N GLU A 42 -12.63 -16.42 -10.43
CA GLU A 42 -14.07 -16.66 -10.34
C GLU A 42 -14.52 -17.42 -9.08
N GLN A 43 -13.57 -17.98 -8.31
CA GLN A 43 -13.82 -18.67 -7.04
C GLN A 43 -13.42 -17.83 -5.83
N LEU A 44 -12.93 -16.61 -6.03
CA LEU A 44 -12.67 -15.70 -4.91
C LEU A 44 -13.99 -15.40 -4.19
N PRO A 45 -13.99 -15.34 -2.85
CA PRO A 45 -15.16 -14.92 -2.10
C PRO A 45 -15.64 -13.54 -2.55
N VAL A 46 -16.95 -13.39 -2.67
CA VAL A 46 -17.62 -12.11 -2.92
C VAL A 46 -18.74 -11.99 -1.88
N LEU A 47 -18.59 -11.05 -0.97
CA LEU A 47 -19.57 -10.76 0.08
C LEU A 47 -20.61 -9.74 -0.40
N GLY A 48 -20.25 -8.86 -1.32
CA GLY A 48 -21.10 -7.79 -1.84
C GLY A 48 -21.13 -7.71 -3.37
N GLU A 49 -21.00 -6.50 -3.89
CA GLU A 49 -20.87 -6.25 -5.33
C GLU A 49 -19.41 -5.92 -5.68
N VAL A 50 -18.90 -6.55 -6.73
CA VAL A 50 -17.58 -6.18 -7.27
C VAL A 50 -17.67 -4.90 -8.07
N LEU A 51 -17.05 -3.84 -7.57
CA LEU A 51 -16.96 -2.54 -8.25
C LEU A 51 -15.53 -2.26 -8.72
N ARG A 52 -15.40 -1.74 -9.94
CA ARG A 52 -14.12 -1.28 -10.47
C ARG A 52 -14.00 0.22 -10.35
N TYR A 53 -12.86 0.70 -9.85
CA TYR A 53 -12.47 2.09 -9.83
C TYR A 53 -11.25 2.27 -10.72
N GLN A 54 -11.41 2.94 -11.86
CA GLN A 54 -10.34 3.23 -12.80
C GLN A 54 -10.00 4.73 -12.85
N PRO A 55 -8.80 5.14 -13.30
CA PRO A 55 -8.48 6.56 -13.44
C PRO A 55 -9.48 7.28 -14.37
N GLU A 56 -9.93 8.48 -13.99
CA GLU A 56 -10.70 9.38 -14.87
C GLU A 56 -9.94 9.69 -16.17
N GLN A 57 -8.61 9.74 -16.11
CA GLN A 57 -7.74 10.02 -17.24
C GLN A 57 -7.31 8.72 -17.92
N ALA A 58 -7.54 8.64 -19.23
CA ALA A 58 -7.07 7.55 -20.06
C ALA A 58 -5.53 7.43 -20.01
N PRO A 59 -4.96 6.23 -20.15
CA PRO A 59 -3.52 6.10 -20.24
C PRO A 59 -3.03 6.78 -21.52
N PRO A 60 -1.80 7.33 -21.54
CA PRO A 60 -1.22 7.85 -22.77
C PRO A 60 -1.15 6.74 -23.82
N ALA A 61 -1.32 7.11 -25.10
CA ALA A 61 -1.24 6.16 -26.21
C ALA A 61 0.07 5.35 -26.14
N PRO A 62 0.03 4.05 -26.50
CA PRO A 62 1.24 3.23 -26.57
C PRO A 62 2.27 3.91 -27.46
N GLN A 63 3.44 4.24 -26.90
CA GLN A 63 4.55 4.76 -27.68
C GLN A 63 5.39 3.57 -28.16
N THR A 64 5.84 3.61 -29.42
CA THR A 64 6.72 2.60 -30.01
C THR A 64 8.08 2.51 -29.30
N ALA A 65 8.52 3.57 -28.62
CA ALA A 65 9.68 3.60 -27.75
C ALA A 65 9.46 4.55 -26.57
N SER A 66 9.93 4.19 -25.37
CA SER A 66 9.94 5.09 -24.21
C SER A 66 10.99 6.17 -24.40
N VAL A 67 10.63 7.44 -24.18
CA VAL A 67 11.60 8.53 -24.11
C VAL A 67 12.46 8.32 -22.87
N PRO A 68 13.80 8.20 -22.97
CA PRO A 68 14.65 7.98 -21.81
C PRO A 68 14.50 9.09 -20.76
N LEU A 69 14.47 8.71 -19.48
CA LEU A 69 14.48 9.67 -18.39
C LEU A 69 15.88 10.28 -18.26
N LYS A 70 15.94 11.62 -18.15
CA LYS A 70 17.19 12.29 -17.78
C LYS A 70 17.62 11.78 -16.41
N ARG A 71 18.93 11.65 -16.18
CA ARG A 71 19.50 11.30 -14.89
C ARG A 71 20.33 12.47 -14.36
N ASP A 72 20.32 12.69 -13.05
CA ASP A 72 21.21 13.66 -12.41
C ASP A 72 22.63 13.10 -12.20
N GLN A 73 23.51 13.88 -11.56
CA GLN A 73 24.92 13.49 -11.34
C GLN A 73 25.07 12.25 -10.45
N LEU A 74 24.05 11.89 -9.66
CA LEU A 74 24.02 10.68 -8.85
C LEU A 74 23.38 9.50 -9.60
N GLY A 75 23.07 9.68 -10.88
CA GLY A 75 22.38 8.72 -11.71
C GLY A 75 20.87 8.64 -11.43
N ILE A 76 20.30 9.45 -10.53
CA ILE A 76 18.88 9.35 -10.15
C ILE A 76 18.01 9.77 -11.34
N PRO A 77 17.01 8.97 -11.75
CA PRO A 77 16.09 9.36 -12.82
C PRO A 77 15.27 10.60 -12.42
N ARG A 78 15.27 11.61 -13.28
CA ARG A 78 14.57 12.89 -13.13
C ARG A 78 13.55 13.05 -14.26
N PRO A 79 12.38 12.38 -14.18
CA PRO A 79 11.30 12.66 -15.12
C PRO A 79 10.88 14.12 -14.99
N ASP A 80 10.67 14.80 -16.11
CA ASP A 80 9.96 16.08 -16.09
C ASP A 80 8.47 15.86 -15.71
N PRO A 81 7.69 16.92 -15.43
CA PRO A 81 6.30 16.77 -15.02
C PRO A 81 5.42 16.01 -16.02
N GLN A 82 5.66 16.16 -17.32
CA GLN A 82 4.90 15.48 -18.36
C GLN A 82 5.26 14.00 -18.44
N GLN A 83 6.56 13.68 -18.35
CA GLN A 83 7.06 12.31 -18.29
C GLN A 83 6.53 11.59 -17.04
N LEU A 84 6.58 12.24 -15.87
CA LEU A 84 6.07 11.68 -14.63
C LEU A 84 4.56 11.43 -14.72
N GLN A 85 3.78 12.39 -15.23
CA GLN A 85 2.34 12.21 -15.41
C GLN A 85 2.03 11.06 -16.37
N ALA A 86 2.76 10.92 -17.47
CA ALA A 86 2.57 9.82 -18.42
C ALA A 86 2.87 8.46 -17.77
N LEU A 87 3.94 8.36 -16.98
CA LEU A 87 4.28 7.15 -16.21
C LEU A 87 3.20 6.83 -15.17
N LEU A 88 2.75 7.84 -14.42
CA LEU A 88 1.69 7.67 -13.43
C LEU A 88 0.40 7.17 -14.05
N LEU A 89 -0.03 7.74 -15.18
CA LEU A 89 -1.25 7.34 -15.87
C LEU A 89 -1.14 5.95 -16.51
N ARG A 90 0.04 5.58 -17.01
CA ARG A 90 0.29 4.25 -17.58
C ARG A 90 0.19 3.15 -16.54
N HIS A 91 0.75 3.38 -15.35
CA HIS A 91 0.83 2.38 -14.28
C HIS A 91 -0.27 2.51 -13.22
N ALA A 92 -1.18 3.48 -13.37
CA ALA A 92 -2.28 3.68 -12.43
C ALA A 92 -3.19 2.44 -12.38
N PRO A 93 -3.45 1.89 -11.17
CA PRO A 93 -4.22 0.67 -11.01
C PRO A 93 -5.70 0.87 -11.29
N VAL A 94 -6.35 -0.19 -11.73
CA VAL A 94 -7.79 -0.37 -11.54
C VAL A 94 -7.97 -1.05 -10.19
N TRP A 95 -8.65 -0.40 -9.27
CA TRP A 95 -9.02 -1.01 -7.99
C TRP A 95 -10.32 -1.77 -8.17
N GLU A 96 -10.27 -3.08 -8.03
CA GLU A 96 -11.44 -3.95 -8.09
C GLU A 96 -11.79 -4.36 -6.66
N ILE A 97 -12.89 -3.86 -6.12
CA ILE A 97 -13.19 -3.94 -4.70
C ILE A 97 -14.50 -4.71 -4.52
N ASP A 98 -14.50 -5.69 -3.63
CA ASP A 98 -15.74 -6.29 -3.14
C ASP A 98 -16.42 -5.34 -2.16
N VAL A 99 -17.56 -4.77 -2.57
CA VAL A 99 -18.28 -3.75 -1.80
C VAL A 99 -19.51 -4.37 -1.16
N ALA A 100 -19.37 -4.85 0.07
CA ALA A 100 -20.46 -5.37 0.89
C ALA A 100 -21.13 -4.26 1.72
N ALA A 101 -20.39 -3.20 2.06
CA ALA A 101 -20.93 -2.07 2.82
C ALA A 101 -20.23 -0.74 2.51
N ALA A 102 -20.63 0.31 3.23
CA ALA A 102 -20.04 1.64 3.07
C ALA A 102 -18.53 1.69 3.34
N TYR A 103 -18.03 0.79 4.20
CA TYR A 103 -16.61 0.76 4.55
C TYR A 103 -15.69 0.31 3.41
N ASP A 104 -16.24 -0.34 2.39
CA ASP A 104 -15.50 -0.75 1.20
C ASP A 104 -15.44 0.35 0.13
N ARG A 105 -16.08 1.51 0.37
CA ARG A 105 -16.11 2.61 -0.61
C ARG A 105 -14.90 3.51 -0.41
N PRO A 106 -14.03 3.64 -1.42
CA PRO A 106 -12.86 4.49 -1.30
C PRO A 106 -13.22 5.97 -1.45
N GLY A 107 -12.38 6.85 -0.90
CA GLY A 107 -12.61 8.28 -1.02
C GLY A 107 -11.53 9.16 -0.44
N ARG A 108 -11.92 10.39 -0.07
CA ARG A 108 -11.01 11.38 0.51
C ARG A 108 -10.96 11.26 2.04
N PRO A 109 -9.79 11.10 2.67
CA PRO A 109 -9.67 11.30 4.11
C PRO A 109 -10.15 12.69 4.51
N VAL A 110 -10.90 12.77 5.61
CA VAL A 110 -11.38 14.01 6.22
C VAL A 110 -11.35 13.87 7.74
N TRP A 111 -11.19 15.00 8.43
CA TRP A 111 -11.35 15.08 9.87
C TRP A 111 -12.78 15.49 10.21
N ARG A 112 -13.50 14.65 10.97
CA ARG A 112 -14.83 14.97 11.49
C ARG A 112 -14.83 15.08 13.00
N SER A 113 -15.58 16.02 13.54
CA SER A 113 -15.67 16.34 14.96
C SER A 113 -17.11 16.09 15.42
N PRO A 114 -17.53 14.83 15.62
CA PRO A 114 -18.89 14.52 16.05
C PRO A 114 -19.19 15.23 17.37
N ASP A 115 -20.28 15.99 17.42
CA ASP A 115 -20.76 16.73 18.60
C ASP A 115 -19.71 17.62 19.28
N GLY A 116 -18.78 18.19 18.49
CA GLY A 116 -17.71 19.06 19.01
C GLY A 116 -16.58 18.32 19.75
N ALA A 117 -16.56 16.98 19.68
CA ALA A 117 -15.49 16.14 20.21
C ALA A 117 -14.15 16.34 19.47
N GLN A 118 -13.13 15.59 19.89
CA GLN A 118 -11.85 15.59 19.18
C GLN A 118 -12.05 15.10 17.74
N PRO A 119 -11.40 15.74 16.76
CA PRO A 119 -11.51 15.31 15.37
C PRO A 119 -11.02 13.87 15.19
N VAL A 120 -11.86 13.03 14.57
CA VAL A 120 -11.56 11.66 14.18
C VAL A 120 -11.38 11.56 12.66
N PRO A 121 -10.46 10.72 12.17
CA PRO A 121 -10.28 10.52 10.75
C PRO A 121 -11.41 9.62 10.21
N THR A 122 -11.91 9.95 9.04
CA THR A 122 -12.89 9.15 8.29
C THR A 122 -12.71 9.44 6.80
N VAL A 123 -13.55 8.86 5.94
CA VAL A 123 -13.50 9.07 4.49
C VAL A 123 -14.80 9.69 3.99
N ASP A 124 -14.67 10.68 3.12
CA ASP A 124 -15.75 11.19 2.27
C ASP A 124 -15.74 10.41 0.96
N THR A 125 -16.77 9.59 0.76
CA THR A 125 -16.93 8.68 -0.37
C THR A 125 -17.74 9.29 -1.52
N SER A 126 -18.03 10.60 -1.49
CA SER A 126 -18.74 11.30 -2.57
C SER A 126 -17.97 11.28 -3.90
N LYS A 127 -16.63 11.17 -3.82
CA LYS A 127 -15.74 10.98 -4.96
C LYS A 127 -14.62 10.01 -4.61
N ALA A 128 -14.43 8.98 -5.44
CA ALA A 128 -13.30 8.08 -5.31
C ALA A 128 -11.98 8.80 -5.66
N LEU A 129 -10.96 8.63 -4.82
CA LEU A 129 -9.64 9.23 -5.02
C LEU A 129 -8.56 8.16 -4.88
N THR A 130 -7.52 8.27 -5.71
CA THR A 130 -6.25 7.58 -5.49
C THR A 130 -5.15 8.63 -5.36
N PHE A 131 -4.42 8.58 -4.25
CA PHE A 131 -3.29 9.45 -4.00
C PHE A 131 -2.04 8.86 -4.63
N TYR A 132 -1.15 9.68 -5.18
CA TYR A 132 0.11 9.18 -5.74
C TYR A 132 1.32 9.94 -5.23
N TYR A 133 2.47 9.28 -5.22
CA TYR A 133 3.76 9.95 -5.12
C TYR A 133 4.89 9.15 -5.78
N PRO A 134 5.88 9.83 -6.41
CA PRO A 134 7.11 9.18 -6.81
C PRO A 134 8.03 8.94 -5.59
N SER A 135 8.74 7.82 -5.59
CA SER A 135 9.87 7.55 -4.69
C SER A 135 11.02 6.92 -5.46
N TYR A 136 12.13 6.64 -4.78
CA TYR A 136 13.31 6.03 -5.38
C TYR A 136 13.82 4.91 -4.50
N SER A 137 14.41 3.90 -5.12
CA SER A 137 15.11 2.80 -4.46
C SER A 137 16.36 2.45 -5.27
N TRP A 138 17.08 1.39 -4.90
CA TRP A 138 18.26 0.91 -5.61
C TRP A 138 18.08 -0.52 -6.07
N TRP A 139 18.54 -0.79 -7.29
CA TRP A 139 18.59 -2.14 -7.84
C TRP A 139 19.92 -2.32 -8.55
N GLN A 140 20.71 -3.32 -8.14
CA GLN A 140 22.03 -3.62 -8.69
C GLN A 140 22.95 -2.40 -8.77
N GLY A 141 22.93 -1.58 -7.72
CA GLY A 141 23.72 -0.35 -7.63
C GLY A 141 23.25 0.79 -8.54
N GLN A 142 22.07 0.70 -9.14
CA GLN A 142 21.45 1.76 -9.94
C GLN A 142 20.20 2.30 -9.25
N PRO A 143 20.02 3.63 -9.17
CA PRO A 143 18.78 4.20 -8.66
C PRO A 143 17.64 3.98 -9.65
N VAL A 144 16.51 3.51 -9.12
CA VAL A 144 15.28 3.18 -9.84
C VAL A 144 14.11 4.04 -9.37
N LEU A 145 13.21 4.37 -10.29
CA LEU A 145 12.01 5.15 -9.99
C LEU A 145 10.90 4.22 -9.50
N GLN A 146 10.19 4.66 -8.45
CA GLN A 146 9.02 3.98 -7.93
C GLN A 146 7.80 4.89 -8.04
N LEU A 147 6.67 4.32 -8.43
CA LEU A 147 5.36 4.99 -8.49
C LEU A 147 4.47 4.37 -7.43
N ASN A 148 4.00 5.17 -6.48
CA ASN A 148 3.17 4.72 -5.37
C ASN A 148 1.75 5.24 -5.56
N TYR A 149 0.77 4.41 -5.28
CA TYR A 149 -0.66 4.69 -5.38
C TYR A 149 -1.33 4.25 -4.07
N LEU A 150 -2.08 5.13 -3.44
CA LEU A 150 -2.71 4.90 -2.15
C LEU A 150 -4.20 5.19 -2.24
N ILE A 151 -5.01 4.23 -1.80
CA ILE A 151 -6.46 4.36 -1.68
C ILE A 151 -6.85 4.23 -0.20
N TRP A 152 -7.86 5.00 0.22
CA TRP A 152 -8.31 5.08 1.62
C TRP A 152 -9.77 4.67 1.78
N PHE A 153 -10.05 3.97 2.87
CA PHE A 153 -11.34 3.48 3.36
C PHE A 153 -11.63 4.05 4.74
N ASP A 154 -12.90 4.19 5.12
CA ASP A 154 -13.26 4.84 6.38
C ASP A 154 -12.92 4.00 7.62
N GLN A 155 -12.83 2.67 7.51
CA GLN A 155 -12.47 1.76 8.58
C GLN A 155 -12.14 0.34 8.06
N ARG A 156 -11.42 -0.44 8.88
CA ARG A 156 -11.53 -1.91 8.87
C ARG A 156 -12.55 -2.27 9.95
N PRO A 157 -13.78 -2.72 9.63
CA PRO A 157 -14.77 -3.03 10.65
C PRO A 157 -14.27 -4.16 11.56
N LEU A 158 -14.79 -4.19 12.79
CA LEU A 158 -14.55 -5.29 13.71
C LEU A 158 -15.38 -6.50 13.28
N GLU A 159 -14.75 -7.66 13.12
CA GLU A 159 -15.46 -8.91 12.81
C GLU A 159 -16.00 -9.61 14.07
N GLY A 160 -15.59 -9.16 15.26
CA GLY A 160 -16.05 -9.68 16.53
C GLY A 160 -15.44 -8.95 17.73
N PRO A 161 -15.86 -9.29 18.98
CA PRO A 161 -15.44 -8.58 20.19
C PRO A 161 -13.95 -8.74 20.55
N PHE A 162 -13.27 -9.72 19.96
CA PHE A 162 -11.85 -9.98 20.18
C PHE A 162 -10.98 -9.64 18.96
N ASP A 163 -11.56 -9.00 17.94
CA ASP A 163 -10.80 -8.53 16.78
C ASP A 163 -9.92 -7.34 17.19
N ILE A 164 -8.61 -7.56 17.16
CA ILE A 164 -7.62 -6.55 17.55
C ILE A 164 -7.14 -5.67 16.39
N LEU A 165 -7.55 -5.99 15.16
CA LEU A 165 -7.06 -5.40 13.92
C LEU A 165 -8.02 -4.35 13.35
N GLY A 166 -9.29 -4.37 13.75
CA GLY A 166 -10.31 -3.41 13.31
C GLY A 166 -10.15 -2.03 13.94
N GLY A 167 -10.61 -1.00 13.23
CA GLY A 167 -10.61 0.38 13.68
C GLY A 167 -10.82 1.40 12.56
N ALA A 168 -10.82 2.69 12.91
CA ALA A 168 -11.02 3.79 11.99
C ALA A 168 -9.85 3.97 11.02
N LEU A 169 -10.19 4.35 9.79
CA LEU A 169 -9.33 4.53 8.62
C LEU A 169 -8.54 3.26 8.26
N ASP A 170 -8.62 2.85 7.01
CA ASP A 170 -7.76 1.82 6.44
C ASP A 170 -7.31 2.26 5.06
N GLY A 171 -6.20 1.70 4.56
CA GLY A 171 -5.69 2.09 3.26
C GLY A 171 -4.78 1.05 2.68
N VAL A 172 -4.75 0.99 1.35
CA VAL A 172 -3.91 0.06 0.60
C VAL A 172 -2.99 0.87 -0.30
N LEU A 173 -1.69 0.63 -0.16
CA LEU A 173 -0.65 1.23 -0.97
C LEU A 173 -0.15 0.20 -1.97
N TRP A 174 -0.29 0.51 -3.25
CA TRP A 174 0.27 -0.22 -4.38
C TRP A 174 1.49 0.51 -4.93
N ARG A 175 2.59 -0.21 -5.12
CA ARG A 175 3.83 0.38 -5.65
C ARG A 175 4.33 -0.38 -6.87
N VAL A 176 4.80 0.38 -7.84
CA VAL A 176 5.45 -0.10 -9.06
C VAL A 176 6.90 0.36 -9.06
N THR A 177 7.85 -0.56 -9.09
CA THR A 177 9.27 -0.25 -9.27
C THR A 177 9.64 -0.40 -10.74
N LEU A 178 10.13 0.69 -11.36
CA LEU A 178 10.50 0.73 -12.77
C LEU A 178 12.00 0.52 -12.96
N GLY A 179 12.35 -0.38 -13.88
CA GLY A 179 13.72 -0.59 -14.32
C GLY A 179 14.27 0.56 -15.16
N PRO A 180 15.56 0.48 -15.54
CA PRO A 180 16.20 1.52 -16.37
C PRO A 180 15.51 1.75 -17.73
N ASP A 181 14.83 0.74 -18.27
CA ASP A 181 14.04 0.75 -19.50
C ASP A 181 12.61 1.30 -19.32
N GLN A 182 12.27 1.71 -18.09
CA GLN A 182 10.94 2.16 -17.66
C GLN A 182 9.88 1.05 -17.71
N GLN A 183 10.29 -0.22 -17.78
CA GLN A 183 9.39 -1.36 -17.58
C GLN A 183 9.32 -1.74 -16.11
N PRO A 184 8.19 -2.26 -15.63
CA PRO A 184 8.08 -2.77 -14.27
C PRO A 184 9.08 -3.89 -14.00
N LEU A 185 9.85 -3.77 -12.91
CA LEU A 185 10.70 -4.85 -12.38
C LEU A 185 9.95 -5.64 -11.30
N LEU A 186 9.27 -4.91 -10.42
CA LEU A 186 8.59 -5.44 -9.24
C LEU A 186 7.35 -4.60 -8.97
N TYR A 187 6.30 -5.26 -8.51
CA TYR A 187 5.21 -4.61 -7.81
C TYR A 187 5.14 -5.11 -6.38
N ASP A 188 4.67 -4.26 -5.48
CA ASP A 188 4.43 -4.64 -4.10
C ASP A 188 3.29 -3.83 -3.48
N SER A 189 2.72 -4.38 -2.42
CA SER A 189 1.60 -3.79 -1.71
C SER A 189 1.80 -3.85 -0.21
N ILE A 190 1.35 -2.83 0.50
CA ILE A 190 1.20 -2.82 1.96
C ILE A 190 -0.14 -2.19 2.30
N HIS A 191 -0.66 -2.47 3.49
CA HIS A 191 -1.63 -1.56 4.10
C HIS A 191 -0.91 -0.29 4.57
N ALA A 192 -1.63 0.83 4.65
CA ALA A 192 -1.08 2.12 5.08
C ALA A 192 -0.60 2.15 6.54
N CYS A 193 -0.83 1.08 7.31
CA CYS A 193 -0.21 0.88 8.62
C CYS A 193 1.19 0.23 8.56
N GLY A 194 1.58 -0.33 7.41
CA GLY A 194 2.83 -1.08 7.19
C GLY A 194 2.66 -2.62 7.19
N CYS A 195 1.45 -3.12 7.50
CA CYS A 195 1.18 -4.55 7.54
C CYS A 195 0.98 -5.15 6.13
N TYR A 196 1.00 -6.49 6.06
CA TYR A 196 0.65 -7.28 4.87
C TYR A 196 1.51 -6.97 3.64
N HIS A 197 2.83 -6.88 3.81
CA HIS A 197 3.73 -6.64 2.69
C HIS A 197 3.77 -7.81 1.71
N LEU A 198 3.14 -7.63 0.56
CA LEU A 198 3.07 -8.62 -0.53
C LEU A 198 3.94 -8.17 -1.70
N PHE A 199 4.67 -9.12 -2.28
CA PHE A 199 5.48 -8.90 -3.47
C PHE A 199 4.91 -9.63 -4.69
N PHE A 200 5.08 -9.00 -5.85
CA PHE A 200 4.66 -9.49 -7.16
C PHE A 200 5.82 -9.27 -8.15
N PRO A 201 6.85 -10.13 -8.12
CA PRO A 201 7.97 -10.01 -9.05
C PRO A 201 7.50 -10.26 -10.48
N THR A 202 8.06 -9.51 -11.43
CA THR A 202 7.94 -9.89 -12.85
C THR A 202 8.72 -11.19 -13.11
N PRO A 203 8.50 -11.87 -14.25
CA PRO A 203 9.30 -13.04 -14.61
C PRO A 203 10.82 -12.79 -14.66
N ALA A 204 11.27 -11.53 -14.70
CA ALA A 204 12.68 -11.16 -14.67
C ALA A 204 13.31 -11.24 -13.27
N LEU A 205 12.52 -11.41 -12.20
CA LEU A 205 12.99 -11.46 -10.82
C LEU A 205 12.55 -12.73 -10.10
N ARG A 206 13.41 -13.24 -9.22
CA ARG A 206 13.07 -14.28 -8.25
C ARG A 206 13.57 -13.92 -6.86
N LEU A 207 12.87 -14.42 -5.84
CA LEU A 207 13.33 -14.28 -4.45
C LEU A 207 14.67 -15.00 -4.26
N ARG A 208 15.61 -14.37 -3.55
CA ARG A 208 16.85 -15.00 -3.15
C ARG A 208 16.58 -16.11 -2.13
N ALA A 209 17.37 -17.18 -2.20
CA ALA A 209 17.32 -18.23 -1.17
C ALA A 209 17.64 -17.69 0.23
N THR A 210 18.51 -16.69 0.33
CA THR A 210 18.86 -16.00 1.59
C THR A 210 17.70 -15.15 2.14
N ALA A 211 16.88 -14.56 1.28
CA ALA A 211 15.71 -13.78 1.69
C ALA A 211 14.68 -14.66 2.42
N LEU A 212 14.55 -15.93 2.01
CA LEU A 212 13.69 -16.91 2.66
C LEU A 212 14.17 -17.33 4.06
N GLN A 213 15.42 -17.01 4.41
CA GLN A 213 16.02 -17.29 5.72
C GLN A 213 15.93 -16.10 6.68
N LEU A 214 15.37 -14.97 6.23
CA LEU A 214 15.13 -13.83 7.12
C LEU A 214 14.21 -14.23 8.28
N PRO A 215 14.35 -13.60 9.47
CA PRO A 215 13.50 -13.89 10.62
C PRO A 215 12.00 -13.75 10.32
N GLU A 216 11.67 -12.82 9.43
CA GLU A 216 10.37 -12.67 8.77
C GLU A 216 10.55 -12.74 7.25
N PRO A 217 10.41 -13.93 6.65
CA PRO A 217 10.59 -14.12 5.21
C PRO A 217 9.62 -13.23 4.41
N PRO A 218 10.03 -12.66 3.27
CA PRO A 218 9.10 -11.94 2.40
C PRO A 218 8.07 -12.92 1.80
N LEU A 219 6.88 -12.41 1.45
CA LEU A 219 5.88 -13.18 0.73
C LEU A 219 5.75 -12.67 -0.71
N ALA A 220 6.27 -13.43 -1.67
CA ALA A 220 5.87 -13.30 -3.06
C ALA A 220 4.55 -14.05 -3.26
N ALA A 221 3.43 -13.33 -3.37
CA ALA A 221 2.09 -13.90 -3.36
C ALA A 221 1.74 -14.58 -4.69
N GLN A 222 2.21 -14.00 -5.79
CA GLN A 222 2.11 -14.53 -7.15
C GLN A 222 3.20 -13.87 -8.02
N THR A 223 3.46 -14.41 -9.20
CA THR A 223 4.19 -13.68 -10.25
C THR A 223 3.29 -12.58 -10.82
N ALA A 224 3.87 -11.43 -11.16
CA ALA A 224 3.16 -10.36 -11.83
C ALA A 224 2.68 -10.81 -13.22
N PRO A 225 1.45 -10.43 -13.63
CA PRO A 225 0.99 -10.64 -15.00
C PRO A 225 1.82 -9.82 -15.99
N ILE A 226 1.88 -10.30 -17.23
CA ILE A 226 2.41 -9.49 -18.34
C ILE A 226 1.33 -8.50 -18.76
N LEU A 227 1.63 -7.20 -18.67
CA LEU A 227 0.74 -6.13 -19.12
C LEU A 227 1.07 -5.79 -20.57
N HIS A 228 0.12 -5.98 -21.48
CA HIS A 228 0.23 -5.53 -22.86
C HIS A 228 -0.14 -4.05 -23.01
N ALA A 229 0.21 -3.48 -24.16
CA ALA A 229 -0.11 -2.10 -24.50
C ALA A 229 -1.61 -1.81 -24.34
N GLY A 230 -1.95 -0.80 -23.54
CA GLY A 230 -3.33 -0.40 -23.26
C GLY A 230 -3.99 -1.13 -22.09
N GLN A 231 -3.40 -2.20 -21.56
CA GLN A 231 -3.91 -2.87 -20.35
C GLN A 231 -3.44 -2.16 -19.09
N ARG A 232 -4.32 -2.11 -18.09
CA ARG A 232 -3.99 -1.62 -16.74
C ARG A 232 -3.74 -2.77 -15.76
N PRO A 233 -2.95 -2.53 -14.69
CA PRO A 233 -2.89 -3.46 -13.57
C PRO A 233 -4.21 -3.41 -12.79
N VAL A 234 -4.85 -4.56 -12.60
CA VAL A 234 -6.07 -4.70 -11.78
C VAL A 234 -5.71 -5.29 -10.43
N ILE A 235 -6.13 -4.60 -9.37
CA ILE A 235 -5.85 -4.95 -7.98
C ILE A 235 -7.16 -5.31 -7.28
N ARG A 236 -7.37 -6.60 -7.04
CA ARG A 236 -8.57 -7.14 -6.38
C ARG A 236 -8.43 -7.07 -4.86
N LEU A 237 -9.34 -6.35 -4.21
CA LEU A 237 -9.40 -6.20 -2.75
C LEU A 237 -10.65 -6.88 -2.17
N ALA A 238 -10.46 -7.59 -1.06
CA ALA A 238 -11.54 -8.17 -0.27
C ALA A 238 -12.35 -7.08 0.45
N SER A 239 -13.63 -7.37 0.70
CA SER A 239 -14.46 -6.54 1.59
C SER A 239 -13.93 -6.60 3.03
N ALA A 240 -14.16 -5.52 3.77
CA ALA A 240 -13.83 -5.29 5.19
C ALA A 240 -12.33 -5.24 5.51
N THR A 241 -11.60 -6.29 5.21
CA THR A 241 -10.15 -6.38 5.49
C THR A 241 -9.32 -5.61 4.49
N HIS A 242 -9.86 -5.29 3.32
CA HIS A 242 -9.16 -4.70 2.17
C HIS A 242 -7.90 -5.47 1.75
N TYR A 243 -7.78 -6.75 2.12
CA TYR A 243 -6.66 -7.58 1.69
C TYR A 243 -6.63 -7.70 0.18
N LEU A 244 -5.44 -7.61 -0.39
CA LEU A 244 -5.21 -7.87 -1.80
C LEU A 244 -5.32 -9.38 -2.06
N GLU A 245 -6.26 -9.79 -2.91
CA GLU A 245 -6.55 -11.20 -3.21
C GLU A 245 -6.09 -11.62 -4.61
N ARG A 246 -5.94 -10.67 -5.54
CA ARG A 246 -5.39 -10.90 -6.88
C ARG A 246 -4.77 -9.65 -7.48
N PHE A 247 -3.70 -9.86 -8.22
CA PHE A 247 -3.15 -8.91 -9.19
C PHE A 247 -3.22 -9.52 -10.59
N TYR A 248 -3.89 -8.86 -11.53
CA TYR A 248 -3.99 -9.38 -12.91
C TYR A 248 -4.04 -8.25 -13.95
N ALA A 249 -3.93 -8.60 -15.23
CA ALA A 249 -4.02 -7.65 -16.33
C ALA A 249 -5.47 -7.39 -16.70
N GLU A 250 -5.85 -6.13 -16.91
CA GLU A 250 -7.18 -5.77 -17.38
C GLU A 250 -7.52 -6.48 -18.70
N THR A 251 -8.69 -7.08 -18.77
CA THR A 251 -9.22 -7.72 -19.98
C THR A 251 -10.38 -6.91 -20.54
N ALA A 252 -10.53 -6.88 -21.87
CA ALA A 252 -11.53 -6.07 -22.56
C ALA A 252 -13.00 -6.47 -22.31
N ALA A 253 -13.25 -7.50 -21.48
CA ALA A 253 -14.53 -8.20 -21.36
C ALA A 253 -15.03 -8.28 -19.92
N SER A 254 -14.89 -7.22 -19.11
CA SER A 254 -15.54 -7.17 -17.80
C SER A 254 -16.91 -6.52 -17.89
N SER A 255 -17.96 -7.29 -17.61
CA SER A 255 -19.34 -6.81 -17.46
C SER A 255 -19.60 -6.06 -16.14
N GLU A 256 -18.55 -5.57 -15.49
CA GLU A 256 -18.59 -5.02 -14.13
C GLU A 256 -18.87 -3.51 -14.13
N THR A 257 -19.56 -3.05 -13.09
CA THR A 257 -19.88 -1.64 -12.89
C THR A 257 -18.58 -0.86 -12.70
N THR A 258 -18.25 0.00 -13.67
CA THR A 258 -17.02 0.78 -13.67
C THR A 258 -17.30 2.20 -13.19
N GLN A 259 -16.66 2.57 -12.09
CA GLN A 259 -16.56 3.92 -11.56
C GLN A 259 -15.19 4.52 -11.88
N THR A 260 -15.11 5.85 -11.84
CA THR A 260 -13.84 6.55 -12.03
C THR A 260 -13.34 7.15 -10.72
N TYR A 261 -12.02 7.23 -10.58
CA TYR A 261 -11.36 7.96 -9.51
C TYR A 261 -10.45 9.04 -10.07
N GLN A 262 -10.25 10.09 -9.28
CA GLN A 262 -9.26 11.11 -9.58
C GLN A 262 -7.91 10.77 -8.95
N LEU A 263 -6.84 10.89 -9.74
CA LEU A 263 -5.46 10.87 -9.24
C LEU A 263 -5.14 12.21 -8.59
N LEU A 264 -4.71 12.19 -7.34
CA LEU A 264 -4.35 13.38 -6.58
C LEU A 264 -2.94 13.23 -6.00
N ASP A 265 -2.17 14.31 -5.96
CA ASP A 265 -0.84 14.28 -5.33
C ASP A 265 -1.00 13.95 -3.83
N TYR A 266 -0.19 13.01 -3.32
CA TYR A 266 -0.13 12.64 -1.91
C TYR A 266 0.01 13.86 -0.98
N ALA A 267 0.65 14.94 -1.44
CA ALA A 267 0.79 16.18 -0.69
C ALA A 267 -0.56 16.79 -0.25
N ALA A 268 -1.66 16.45 -0.92
CA ALA A 268 -3.00 16.85 -0.50
C ALA A 268 -3.40 16.30 0.89
N LEU A 269 -2.80 15.19 1.35
CA LEU A 269 -3.04 14.62 2.68
C LEU A 269 -2.50 15.52 3.81
N TYR A 270 -1.52 16.37 3.52
CA TYR A 270 -1.03 17.38 4.49
C TYR A 270 -1.99 18.56 4.65
N GLN A 271 -3.01 18.66 3.80
CA GLN A 271 -4.08 19.65 3.85
C GLN A 271 -5.46 18.96 3.85
N THR A 272 -5.59 17.93 4.68
CA THR A 272 -6.82 17.16 4.83
C THR A 272 -7.95 18.05 5.37
N PRO A 273 -9.12 18.11 4.71
CA PRO A 273 -10.23 18.93 5.16
C PRO A 273 -10.70 18.57 6.57
N SER A 274 -11.09 19.58 7.35
CA SER A 274 -11.74 19.42 8.66
C SER A 274 -13.04 20.22 8.74
N ASP A 275 -14.04 19.62 9.38
CA ASP A 275 -15.29 20.29 9.75
C ASP A 275 -15.12 21.27 10.93
N LYS A 276 -14.04 21.15 11.71
CA LYS A 276 -13.72 22.06 12.80
C LYS A 276 -13.29 23.40 12.23
N SER A 277 -14.16 24.40 12.37
CA SER A 277 -13.86 25.77 12.00
C SER A 277 -12.90 26.41 13.00
N THR A 278 -11.79 26.99 12.52
CA THR A 278 -11.02 27.97 13.30
C THR A 278 -11.32 29.36 12.74
N ASN A 279 -11.82 30.25 13.60
CA ASN A 279 -12.19 31.63 13.23
C ASN A 279 -13.16 31.75 12.03
N GLY A 280 -14.12 30.83 11.90
CA GLY A 280 -15.16 30.91 10.86
C GLY A 280 -14.74 30.38 9.48
N LYS A 281 -13.55 29.79 9.34
CA LYS A 281 -13.10 29.10 8.10
C LYS A 281 -12.96 27.60 8.37
N SER A 282 -13.44 26.77 7.43
CA SER A 282 -13.12 25.33 7.42
C SER A 282 -11.60 25.18 7.44
N ALA A 283 -11.09 24.49 8.45
CA ALA A 283 -9.66 24.33 8.64
C ALA A 283 -9.18 23.10 7.87
N ASN A 284 -8.12 23.26 7.09
CA ASN A 284 -7.34 22.10 6.66
C ASN A 284 -6.38 21.72 7.78
N ARG A 285 -6.20 20.43 8.02
CA ARG A 285 -5.27 19.88 9.00
C ARG A 285 -4.40 18.81 8.32
N ASN A 286 -3.14 18.69 8.76
CA ASN A 286 -2.33 17.55 8.35
C ASN A 286 -3.00 16.24 8.82
N LEU A 287 -3.07 15.23 7.95
CA LEU A 287 -3.54 13.89 8.32
C LEU A 287 -2.59 13.20 9.32
N PHE A 288 -1.30 13.50 9.21
CA PHE A 288 -0.25 12.90 10.03
C PHE A 288 0.15 13.83 11.18
N ASN A 289 0.37 13.25 12.36
CA ASN A 289 0.92 13.94 13.54
C ASN A 289 2.45 14.07 13.44
N ALA A 290 3.09 14.59 14.50
CA ALA A 290 4.54 14.82 14.52
C ALA A 290 5.37 13.52 14.41
N GLU A 291 4.77 12.39 14.77
CA GLU A 291 5.39 11.06 14.70
C GLU A 291 5.22 10.39 13.33
N GLY A 292 4.44 11.01 12.43
CA GLY A 292 4.09 10.46 11.11
C GLY A 292 2.96 9.42 11.18
N LEU A 293 2.08 9.51 12.18
CA LEU A 293 0.93 8.63 12.39
C LEU A 293 -0.38 9.40 12.23
N VAL A 294 -1.45 8.71 11.81
CA VAL A 294 -2.80 9.29 11.83
C VAL A 294 -3.44 9.04 13.18
N SER A 295 -3.63 10.10 13.97
CA SER A 295 -4.25 10.01 15.29
C SER A 295 -5.68 9.47 15.22
N GLY A 296 -6.05 8.56 16.13
CA GLY A 296 -7.37 7.93 16.15
C GLY A 296 -7.49 6.68 15.26
N THR A 297 -6.39 6.24 14.64
CA THR A 297 -6.35 5.00 13.84
C THR A 297 -5.66 3.85 14.56
N GLU A 298 -5.26 4.05 15.82
CA GLU A 298 -4.56 3.05 16.61
C GLU A 298 -5.40 1.78 16.75
N ARG A 299 -4.76 0.62 16.63
CA ARG A 299 -5.41 -0.69 16.71
C ARG A 299 -5.12 -1.34 18.05
N ALA A 300 -6.02 -2.22 18.52
CA ALA A 300 -5.83 -2.88 19.81
C ALA A 300 -4.60 -3.81 19.82
N GLU A 301 -4.13 -4.25 18.65
CA GLU A 301 -2.89 -5.02 18.53
C GLU A 301 -1.66 -4.32 19.14
N ARG A 302 -1.66 -2.98 19.25
CA ARG A 302 -0.60 -2.23 19.94
C ARG A 302 -0.35 -2.69 21.37
N LEU A 303 -1.39 -3.15 22.05
CA LEU A 303 -1.29 -3.62 23.44
C LEU A 303 -0.57 -4.96 23.55
N LEU A 304 -0.54 -5.74 22.47
CA LEU A 304 0.08 -7.07 22.43
C LEU A 304 1.43 -7.06 21.70
N LEU A 305 1.57 -6.24 20.65
CA LEU A 305 2.71 -6.25 19.74
C LEU A 305 3.77 -5.18 20.06
N TRP A 306 3.54 -4.31 21.05
CA TRP A 306 4.56 -3.32 21.49
C TRP A 306 5.94 -3.93 21.80
N PRO A 307 6.11 -5.18 22.31
CA PRO A 307 7.42 -5.77 22.54
C PRO A 307 8.24 -5.97 21.27
N LEU A 308 7.60 -5.94 20.10
CA LEU A 308 8.25 -6.07 18.80
C LEU A 308 8.89 -4.76 18.34
N GLY A 309 8.69 -3.68 19.10
CA GLY A 309 9.34 -2.38 18.92
C GLY A 309 8.78 -1.55 17.78
N VAL A 310 7.75 -2.00 17.06
CA VAL A 310 7.02 -1.13 16.13
C VAL A 310 6.17 -0.17 16.96
N ALA A 311 6.35 1.14 16.79
CA ALA A 311 5.56 2.14 17.50
C ALA A 311 4.12 2.16 16.99
N GLU A 312 3.12 1.98 17.86
CA GLU A 312 1.68 1.98 17.49
C GLU A 312 1.34 1.06 16.29
N PRO A 313 1.59 -0.26 16.37
CA PRO A 313 1.28 -1.16 15.27
C PRO A 313 -0.22 -1.09 14.94
N GLY A 314 -0.50 -1.12 13.64
CA GLY A 314 -1.85 -0.96 13.09
C GLY A 314 -2.30 0.48 12.89
N ALA A 315 -1.64 1.49 13.49
CA ALA A 315 -1.93 2.88 13.18
C ALA A 315 -1.48 3.23 11.74
N MET A 316 -2.30 4.02 11.03
CA MET A 316 -2.00 4.47 9.67
C MET A 316 -0.82 5.45 9.67
N ARG A 317 0.02 5.41 8.63
CA ARG A 317 1.32 6.08 8.63
C ARG A 317 1.56 6.97 7.41
N GLU A 318 2.42 7.96 7.62
CA GLU A 318 3.01 8.76 6.56
C GLU A 318 3.99 7.92 5.73
N ARG A 319 4.14 8.26 4.45
CA ARG A 319 5.18 7.69 3.59
C ARG A 319 6.56 7.78 4.27
N GLY A 320 7.36 6.73 4.15
CA GLY A 320 8.69 6.63 4.78
C GLY A 320 8.69 6.34 6.29
N ARG A 321 7.54 5.92 6.86
CA ARG A 321 7.41 5.52 8.28
C ARG A 321 6.95 4.07 8.47
N HIS A 322 6.93 3.28 7.39
CA HIS A 322 6.34 1.94 7.39
C HIS A 322 7.38 0.90 7.78
N ALA A 323 7.34 0.44 9.03
CA ALA A 323 7.94 -0.83 9.43
C ALA A 323 7.10 -1.98 8.85
N VAL A 324 7.73 -2.84 8.04
CA VAL A 324 7.06 -3.93 7.30
C VAL A 324 7.50 -5.33 7.76
N ALA A 325 8.10 -5.40 8.95
CA ALA A 325 8.43 -6.65 9.61
C ALA A 325 8.27 -6.50 11.13
N PHE A 326 7.55 -7.42 11.76
CA PHE A 326 7.50 -7.52 13.21
C PHE A 326 8.72 -8.24 13.78
N VAL A 327 9.23 -9.24 13.05
CA VAL A 327 10.38 -10.05 13.47
C VAL A 327 11.58 -9.67 12.61
N GLY A 328 12.47 -8.85 13.16
CA GLY A 328 13.65 -8.34 12.48
C GLY A 328 13.57 -6.82 12.36
N ARG A 329 14.22 -6.24 11.36
CA ARG A 329 14.01 -4.85 10.95
C ARG A 329 13.94 -4.83 9.43
N ARG A 330 12.90 -4.19 8.92
CA ARG A 330 12.69 -3.94 7.50
C ARG A 330 11.72 -2.77 7.36
N HIS A 331 12.02 -1.83 6.49
CA HIS A 331 11.17 -0.69 6.16
C HIS A 331 10.75 -0.77 4.70
N PHE A 332 9.58 -0.22 4.41
CA PHE A 332 9.02 -0.27 3.05
C PHE A 332 9.89 0.49 2.03
N ASP A 333 10.59 1.52 2.48
CA ASP A 333 11.46 2.40 1.70
C ASP A 333 12.96 2.16 1.94
N ASP A 334 13.32 0.99 2.50
CA ASP A 334 14.72 0.56 2.61
C ASP A 334 15.41 0.64 1.24
N ALA A 335 16.56 1.31 1.21
CA ALA A 335 17.28 1.58 -0.04
C ALA A 335 17.78 0.30 -0.71
N ASP A 336 18.15 -0.70 0.08
CA ASP A 336 18.69 -2.01 -0.32
C ASP A 336 17.65 -3.13 -0.30
N LEU A 337 16.36 -2.80 -0.10
CA LEU A 337 15.27 -3.78 -0.01
C LEU A 337 15.26 -4.74 -1.21
N LEU A 338 15.38 -4.19 -2.42
CA LEU A 338 15.32 -4.98 -3.64
C LEU A 338 16.51 -5.93 -3.73
N ASP A 339 17.72 -5.41 -3.56
CA ASP A 339 18.96 -6.19 -3.66
C ASP A 339 19.06 -7.26 -2.56
N THR A 340 18.48 -6.99 -1.38
CA THR A 340 18.39 -7.94 -0.26
C THR A 340 17.43 -9.09 -0.56
N LEU A 341 16.29 -8.81 -1.18
CA LEU A 341 15.21 -9.79 -1.33
C LEU A 341 15.23 -10.54 -2.67
N PHE A 342 15.67 -9.90 -3.74
CA PHE A 342 15.54 -10.39 -5.11
C PHE A 342 16.88 -10.52 -5.83
N GLU A 343 16.88 -11.43 -6.79
CA GLU A 343 17.93 -11.56 -7.80
C GLU A 343 17.29 -11.75 -9.19
N PRO A 344 18.02 -11.47 -10.28
CA PRO A 344 17.55 -11.78 -11.63
C PRO A 344 17.12 -13.24 -11.73
N ALA A 345 16.00 -13.47 -12.41
CA ALA A 345 15.65 -14.80 -12.87
C ALA A 345 16.51 -15.13 -14.10
N ASP A 346 16.92 -16.41 -14.20
CA ASP A 346 17.78 -16.94 -15.26
C ASP A 346 17.04 -17.15 -16.58
#